data_AF-A0A842M7S4-F1
#
_entry.id   AF-A0A842M7S4-F1
#
_cell.length_a   1.000
_cell.length_b   1.000
_cell.length_c   1.000
_cell.angle_alpha   90.00
_cell.angle_beta   90.00
_cell.angle_gamma   90.00
#
_symmetry.space_group_name_H-M   'P 1'
#
loop_
_entity.id
_entity.type
_entity.pdbx_description
1 polymer ?
#
loop_
_entity_poly.entity_id
_entity_poly.type
_entity_poly.pdbx_seq_one_letter_code
_entity_poly.pdbx_strand_id
1 'polypeptide(L)'
;MGFNYRTALITVLLFFVAFVGAVYTVRTVSGTNIPVAAVQSGSMEPNIPTGSLIFVRAVDPSEIVAGPPPVGDIVVYIQQGTEITDYFIFTTYDPLPISHRVIDKTQVGGTYYFLTKGDANSYPDQSPSNPLSWVPEDRIVGKVVFSVPYLGYPFLFKNTWIVSIVLLIIIVLIALPSKDKEPAKPEGTSGSDPSTGELPYPEG
;
A
#
# COMPACT_ATOMS: atom_id res chain seq x y z
N MET A 1 21.69 2.19 -30.03
CA MET A 1 22.33 2.97 -28.94
C MET A 1 22.55 2.04 -27.75
N GLY A 2 23.74 2.04 -27.14
CA GLY A 2 24.06 1.17 -26.01
C GLY A 2 23.31 1.57 -24.73
N PHE A 3 22.92 0.58 -23.93
CA PHE A 3 22.23 0.78 -22.66
C PHE A 3 23.13 1.53 -21.66
N ASN A 4 22.65 2.66 -21.12
CA ASN A 4 23.43 3.48 -20.20
C ASN A 4 23.10 3.11 -18.75
N TYR A 5 23.85 2.15 -18.20
CA TYR A 5 23.69 1.66 -16.82
C TYR A 5 23.72 2.77 -15.75
N ARG A 6 24.45 3.87 -16.00
CA ARG A 6 24.47 5.03 -15.10
C ARG A 6 23.10 5.70 -15.02
N THR A 7 22.46 5.92 -16.18
CA THR A 7 21.12 6.51 -16.24
C THR A 7 20.10 5.60 -15.57
N ALA A 8 20.14 4.28 -15.82
CA ALA A 8 19.26 3.33 -15.17
C ALA A 8 19.41 3.33 -13.63
N LEU A 9 20.64 3.33 -13.13
CA LEU A 9 20.93 3.40 -11.70
C LEU A 9 20.39 4.69 -11.06
N ILE A 10 20.63 5.84 -11.70
CA ILE A 10 20.13 7.14 -11.21
C ILE A 10 18.60 7.13 -11.16
N THR A 11 17.93 6.64 -12.21
CA THR A 11 16.47 6.55 -12.25
C THR A 11 15.92 5.68 -11.13
N VAL A 12 16.50 4.48 -10.91
CA VAL A 12 16.09 3.58 -9.83
C VAL A 12 16.28 4.25 -8.46
N LEU A 13 17.41 4.93 -8.23
CA LEU A 13 17.67 5.64 -6.98
C LEU A 13 16.66 6.78 -6.76
N LEU A 14 16.33 7.54 -7.79
CA LEU A 14 15.32 8.60 -7.72
C LEU A 14 13.94 8.04 -7.36
N PHE A 15 13.52 6.94 -7.98
CA PHE A 15 12.26 6.27 -7.63
C PHE A 15 12.27 5.74 -6.20
N PHE A 16 13.38 5.16 -5.74
CA PHE A 16 13.51 4.69 -4.37
C PHE A 16 13.41 5.83 -3.35
N VAL A 17 14.14 6.94 -3.58
CA VAL A 17 14.07 8.13 -2.72
C VAL A 17 12.67 8.74 -2.73
N ALA A 18 12.03 8.84 -3.90
CA ALA A 18 10.65 9.32 -4.01
C ALA A 18 9.67 8.41 -3.26
N PHE A 19 9.83 7.09 -3.36
CA PHE A 19 9.00 6.12 -2.65
C PHE A 19 9.16 6.24 -1.13
N VAL A 20 10.39 6.28 -0.63
CA VAL A 20 10.67 6.49 0.81
C VAL A 20 10.10 7.82 1.29
N GLY A 21 10.29 8.90 0.52
CA GLY A 21 9.74 10.21 0.83
C GLY A 21 8.22 10.20 0.89
N ALA A 22 7.55 9.48 -0.02
CA ALA A 22 6.11 9.31 -0.02
C ALA A 22 5.61 8.54 1.22
N VAL A 23 6.26 7.42 1.58
CA VAL A 23 5.91 6.64 2.79
C VAL A 23 6.04 7.50 4.05
N TYR A 24 7.15 8.24 4.18
CA TYR A 24 7.36 9.13 5.32
C TYR A 24 6.32 10.24 5.38
N THR A 25 6.04 10.88 4.24
CA THR A 25 5.00 11.92 4.13
C THR A 25 3.64 11.39 4.58
N VAL A 26 3.25 10.19 4.14
CA VAL A 26 1.98 9.57 4.52
C VAL A 26 1.91 9.31 6.03
N ARG A 27 2.97 8.81 6.66
CA ARG A 27 3.04 8.64 8.12
C ARG A 27 2.95 9.96 8.88
N THR A 28 3.64 11.00 8.41
CA THR A 28 3.61 12.31 9.06
C THR A 28 2.23 12.96 8.95
N VAL A 29 1.61 12.91 7.76
CA VAL A 29 0.27 13.49 7.53
C VAL A 29 -0.82 12.72 8.26
N SER A 30 -0.71 11.39 8.33
CA SER A 30 -1.66 10.58 9.09
C SER A 30 -1.50 10.74 10.60
N GLY A 31 -0.31 11.12 11.07
CA GLY A 31 0.04 11.17 12.49
C GLY A 31 0.13 9.78 13.15
N THR A 32 0.20 8.71 12.36
CA THR A 32 0.21 7.33 12.86
C THR A 32 1.20 6.46 12.11
N ASN A 33 1.75 5.46 12.80
CA ASN A 33 2.65 4.44 12.22
C ASN A 33 1.90 3.40 11.37
N ILE A 34 0.56 3.40 11.41
CA ILE A 34 -0.29 2.51 10.60
C ILE A 34 -1.20 3.35 9.69
N PRO A 35 -0.66 4.21 8.80
CA PRO A 35 -1.49 5.07 7.96
C PRO A 35 -2.40 4.29 7.00
N VAL A 36 -1.99 3.08 6.63
CA VAL A 36 -2.68 2.22 5.69
C VAL A 36 -2.65 0.78 6.22
N ALA A 37 -3.80 0.11 6.23
CA ALA A 37 -3.90 -1.29 6.62
C ALA A 37 -4.86 -2.06 5.71
N ALA A 38 -4.67 -3.38 5.60
CA ALA A 38 -5.57 -4.27 4.87
C ALA A 38 -6.45 -5.05 5.85
N VAL A 39 -7.75 -5.07 5.59
CA VAL A 39 -8.77 -5.71 6.44
C VAL A 39 -8.77 -7.22 6.20
N GLN A 40 -8.46 -8.00 7.23
CA GLN A 40 -8.21 -9.44 7.11
C GLN A 40 -9.44 -10.31 7.39
N SER A 41 -10.44 -9.78 8.10
CA SER A 41 -11.62 -10.52 8.53
C SER A 41 -12.92 -9.81 8.12
N GLY A 42 -14.02 -10.55 8.13
CA GLY A 42 -15.36 -10.03 7.85
C GLY A 42 -16.05 -9.35 9.04
N SER A 43 -15.33 -9.04 10.12
CA SER A 43 -15.96 -8.47 11.33
C SER A 43 -16.59 -7.10 11.11
N MET A 44 -16.16 -6.38 10.07
CA MET A 44 -16.67 -5.06 9.70
C MET A 44 -17.68 -5.09 8.54
N GLU A 45 -18.12 -6.27 8.09
CA GLU A 45 -19.14 -6.39 7.06
C GLU A 45 -20.52 -5.97 7.58
N PRO A 46 -21.40 -5.41 6.71
CA PRO A 46 -21.18 -5.10 5.30
C PRO A 46 -20.48 -3.75 5.04
N ASN A 47 -20.21 -2.94 6.07
CA ASN A 47 -19.72 -1.56 5.89
C ASN A 47 -18.28 -1.48 5.35
N ILE A 48 -17.40 -2.38 5.78
CA ILE A 48 -16.04 -2.53 5.26
C ILE A 48 -15.84 -4.02 4.87
N PRO A 49 -15.91 -4.35 3.57
CA PRO A 49 -15.69 -5.71 3.10
C PRO A 49 -14.30 -6.25 3.45
N THR A 50 -14.21 -7.56 3.66
CA THR A 50 -12.92 -8.26 3.75
C THR A 50 -12.04 -7.94 2.54
N GLY A 51 -10.74 -7.70 2.77
CA GLY A 51 -9.82 -7.30 1.71
C GLY A 51 -9.86 -5.81 1.36
N SER A 52 -10.60 -4.98 2.08
CA SER A 52 -10.52 -3.52 1.92
C SER A 52 -9.16 -2.97 2.36
N LEU A 53 -8.70 -1.91 1.69
CA LEU A 53 -7.59 -1.09 2.14
C LEU A 53 -8.15 0.11 2.91
N ILE A 54 -7.79 0.26 4.18
CA ILE A 54 -8.26 1.36 5.04
C ILE A 54 -7.16 2.39 5.24
N PHE A 55 -7.54 3.67 5.26
CA PHE A 55 -6.66 4.76 5.64
C PHE A 55 -6.98 5.23 7.06
N VAL A 56 -5.95 5.29 7.89
CA VAL A 56 -6.05 5.58 9.32
C VAL A 56 -5.38 6.91 9.60
N ARG A 57 -6.03 7.74 10.40
CA ARG A 57 -5.47 9.01 10.89
C ARG A 57 -5.51 9.03 12.41
N ALA A 58 -4.43 9.49 13.03
CA ALA A 58 -4.45 9.87 14.43
C ALA A 58 -5.53 10.94 14.67
N VAL A 59 -6.16 10.87 15.83
CA VAL A 59 -7.27 11.73 16.22
C VAL A 59 -7.19 11.92 17.72
N ASP A 60 -7.57 13.11 18.18
CA ASP A 60 -7.71 13.34 19.62
C ASP A 60 -8.80 12.40 20.18
N PRO A 61 -8.55 11.68 21.29
CA PRO A 61 -9.55 10.78 21.89
C PRO A 61 -10.92 11.43 22.18
N SER A 62 -10.93 12.73 22.46
CA SER A 62 -12.17 13.49 22.68
C SER A 62 -13.02 13.66 21.42
N GLU A 63 -12.40 13.67 20.23
CA GLU A 63 -13.06 13.83 18.93
C GLU A 63 -13.62 12.52 18.36
N ILE A 64 -13.27 11.37 18.95
CA ILE A 64 -13.79 10.06 18.52
C ILE A 64 -15.29 9.99 18.84
N VAL A 65 -16.09 9.73 17.82
CA VAL A 65 -17.56 9.65 17.92
C VAL A 65 -17.99 8.21 18.19
N ALA A 66 -18.82 8.01 19.21
CA ALA A 66 -19.42 6.72 19.51
C ALA A 66 -20.83 6.61 18.92
N GLY A 67 -21.19 5.45 18.37
CA GLY A 67 -22.55 5.19 17.91
C GLY A 67 -22.66 3.99 16.97
N PRO A 68 -23.89 3.60 16.58
CA PRO A 68 -24.10 2.58 15.56
C PRO A 68 -23.67 3.09 14.17
N PRO A 69 -23.51 2.20 13.18
CA PRO A 69 -23.36 2.61 11.79
C PRO A 69 -24.55 3.50 11.36
N PRO A 70 -24.32 4.58 10.59
CA PRO A 70 -23.03 5.04 10.04
C PRO A 70 -22.30 6.06 10.93
N VAL A 71 -22.79 6.34 12.14
CA VAL A 71 -22.38 7.49 12.97
C VAL A 71 -21.08 7.22 13.74
N GLY A 72 -20.95 6.06 14.39
CA GLY A 72 -19.79 5.77 15.23
C GLY A 72 -18.51 5.62 14.41
N ASP A 73 -17.40 6.15 14.92
CA ASP A 73 -16.11 6.03 14.28
C ASP A 73 -15.58 4.60 14.35
N ILE A 74 -14.86 4.20 13.31
CA ILE A 74 -14.10 2.94 13.29
C ILE A 74 -12.68 3.27 13.72
N VAL A 75 -12.23 2.66 14.81
CA VAL A 75 -10.88 2.88 15.34
C VAL A 75 -10.00 1.67 15.07
N VAL A 76 -8.71 1.94 14.87
CA VAL A 76 -7.67 0.92 14.89
C VAL A 76 -7.01 0.98 16.27
N TYR A 77 -6.96 -0.16 16.95
CA TYR A 77 -6.33 -0.24 18.27
C TYR A 77 -5.44 -1.48 18.41
N ILE A 78 -4.46 -1.38 19.29
CA ILE A 78 -3.53 -2.47 19.61
C ILE A 78 -4.01 -3.24 20.85
N GLN A 79 -3.70 -4.53 20.88
CA GLN A 79 -4.01 -5.37 22.03
C GLN A 79 -2.99 -5.14 23.15
N GLN A 80 -3.37 -5.48 24.37
CA GLN A 80 -2.43 -5.39 25.49
C GLN A 80 -1.32 -6.43 25.28
N GLY A 81 -0.06 -6.00 25.42
CA GLY A 81 1.09 -6.87 25.21
C GLY A 81 1.47 -7.08 23.74
N THR A 82 0.90 -6.31 22.79
CA THR A 82 1.34 -6.35 21.38
C THR A 82 2.80 -5.94 21.27
N GLU A 83 3.61 -6.80 20.65
CA GLU A 83 4.98 -6.49 20.28
C GLU A 83 4.99 -5.59 19.04
N ILE A 84 5.77 -4.51 19.09
CA ILE A 84 5.87 -3.51 18.03
C ILE A 84 7.31 -3.45 17.54
N THR A 85 7.51 -3.73 16.26
CA THR A 85 8.82 -3.56 15.59
C THR A 85 8.67 -2.55 14.48
N ASP A 86 9.23 -1.36 14.67
CA ASP A 86 9.22 -0.30 13.67
C ASP A 86 10.45 -0.38 12.78
N TYR A 87 10.23 -0.71 11.50
CA TYR A 87 11.25 -0.62 10.46
C TYR A 87 11.10 0.71 9.74
N PHE A 88 12.18 1.14 9.09
CA PHE A 88 12.26 2.42 8.38
C PHE A 88 11.09 2.69 7.40
N ILE A 89 10.52 1.65 6.78
CA ILE A 89 9.41 1.78 5.81
C ILE A 89 8.10 1.09 6.24
N PHE A 90 8.10 0.16 7.20
CA PHE A 90 6.89 -0.54 7.66
C PHE A 90 7.00 -0.88 9.15
N THR A 91 5.86 -0.98 9.83
CA THR A 91 5.81 -1.35 11.25
C THR A 91 5.06 -2.65 11.37
N THR A 92 5.59 -3.60 12.14
CA THR A 92 4.95 -4.90 12.39
C THR A 92 4.42 -4.96 13.81
N TYR A 93 3.31 -5.68 13.98
CA TYR A 93 2.58 -5.82 15.22
C TYR A 93 2.22 -7.29 15.42
N ASP A 94 2.49 -7.84 16.61
CA ASP A 94 2.05 -9.18 16.99
C ASP A 94 1.45 -9.19 18.40
N PRO A 95 0.13 -9.47 18.57
CA PRO A 95 -0.84 -9.72 17.51
C PRO A 95 -1.17 -8.47 16.70
N LEU A 96 -1.79 -8.68 15.54
CA LEU A 96 -2.19 -7.59 14.63
C LEU A 96 -3.18 -6.62 15.30
N PRO A 97 -3.19 -5.34 14.88
CA PRO A 97 -4.15 -4.35 15.33
C PRO A 97 -5.58 -4.72 14.89
N ILE A 98 -6.56 -4.30 15.68
CA ILE A 98 -7.98 -4.56 15.45
C ILE A 98 -8.65 -3.29 14.93
N SER A 99 -9.46 -3.38 13.87
CA SER A 99 -10.24 -2.27 13.33
C SER A 99 -11.73 -2.47 13.61
N HIS A 100 -12.29 -1.87 14.66
CA HIS A 100 -13.70 -2.02 15.05
C HIS A 100 -14.40 -0.69 15.36
N ARG A 101 -15.74 -0.68 15.33
CA ARG A 101 -16.53 0.54 15.57
C ARG A 101 -16.64 0.83 17.06
N VAL A 102 -16.46 2.09 17.42
CA VAL A 102 -16.76 2.60 18.76
C VAL A 102 -18.27 2.71 18.91
N ILE A 103 -18.83 1.87 19.77
CA ILE A 103 -20.27 1.87 20.05
C ILE A 103 -20.61 2.64 21.32
N ASP A 104 -19.64 2.83 22.22
CA ASP A 104 -19.77 3.66 23.41
C ASP A 104 -18.40 4.25 23.82
N LYS A 105 -18.43 5.37 24.54
CA LYS A 105 -17.25 6.08 25.04
C LYS A 105 -17.52 6.64 26.43
N THR A 106 -16.56 6.45 27.33
CA THR A 106 -16.62 7.02 28.68
C THR A 106 -15.25 7.53 29.12
N GLN A 107 -15.22 8.28 30.21
CA GLN A 107 -13.99 8.79 30.80
C GLN A 107 -13.91 8.34 32.26
N VAL A 108 -12.79 7.72 32.63
CA VAL A 108 -12.52 7.26 34.00
C VAL A 108 -11.17 7.83 34.43
N GLY A 109 -11.18 8.66 35.47
CA GLY A 109 -9.94 9.27 35.99
C GLY A 109 -9.21 10.19 35.00
N GLY A 110 -9.92 10.75 34.02
CA GLY A 110 -9.35 11.62 32.98
C GLY A 110 -8.95 10.88 31.69
N THR A 111 -8.89 9.55 31.71
CA THR A 111 -8.58 8.72 30.53
C THR A 111 -9.85 8.31 29.81
N TYR A 112 -9.88 8.45 28.49
CA TYR A 112 -10.98 7.93 27.67
C TYR A 112 -10.87 6.41 27.50
N TYR A 113 -12.04 5.76 27.54
CA TYR A 113 -12.24 4.34 27.33
C TYR A 113 -13.32 4.13 26.27
N PHE A 114 -13.05 3.23 25.33
CA PHE A 114 -13.87 3.00 24.14
C PHE A 114 -14.38 1.57 24.11
N LEU A 115 -15.69 1.40 24.13
CA LEU A 115 -16.32 0.10 23.88
C LEU A 115 -16.36 -0.12 22.37
N THR A 116 -15.65 -1.13 21.90
CA THR A 116 -15.59 -1.45 20.47
C THR A 116 -16.42 -2.68 20.13
N LYS A 117 -16.84 -2.75 18.86
CA LYS A 117 -17.54 -3.90 18.31
C LYS A 117 -17.33 -3.97 16.80
N GLY A 118 -17.02 -5.15 16.28
CA GLY A 118 -17.13 -5.42 14.84
C GLY A 118 -18.57 -5.29 14.36
N ASP A 119 -18.82 -4.58 13.26
CA ASP A 119 -20.17 -4.36 12.73
C ASP A 119 -20.96 -5.67 12.56
N ALA A 120 -20.31 -6.74 12.11
CA ALA A 120 -20.89 -8.07 11.92
C ALA A 120 -20.92 -8.94 13.21
N ASN A 121 -20.24 -8.54 14.28
CA ASN A 121 -20.18 -9.33 15.51
C ASN A 121 -21.54 -9.28 16.25
N SER A 122 -21.91 -10.32 17.00
CA SER A 122 -23.15 -10.29 17.81
C SER A 122 -22.97 -9.57 19.15
N TYR A 123 -21.74 -9.50 19.64
CA TYR A 123 -21.41 -8.96 20.96
C TYR A 123 -20.29 -7.93 20.86
N PRO A 124 -20.23 -6.96 21.80
CA PRO A 124 -19.08 -6.08 21.96
C PRO A 124 -17.80 -6.85 22.29
N ASP A 125 -16.66 -6.26 21.96
CA ASP A 125 -15.35 -6.87 22.15
C ASP A 125 -14.92 -6.87 23.63
N GLN A 126 -15.47 -5.94 24.42
CA GLN A 126 -15.23 -5.81 25.86
C GLN A 126 -16.55 -5.89 26.64
N SER A 127 -16.49 -6.03 27.97
CA SER A 127 -17.69 -6.13 28.79
C SER A 127 -18.39 -4.77 28.90
N PRO A 128 -19.65 -4.62 28.44
CA PRO A 128 -20.36 -3.34 28.52
C PRO A 128 -20.60 -2.86 29.95
N SER A 129 -20.63 -3.79 30.91
CA SER A 129 -20.83 -3.49 32.33
C SER A 129 -19.54 -3.10 33.07
N ASN A 130 -18.37 -3.20 32.42
CA ASN A 130 -17.09 -2.87 33.03
C ASN A 130 -16.27 -1.92 32.13
N PRO A 131 -16.41 -0.59 32.32
CA PRO A 131 -15.64 0.42 31.59
C PRO A 131 -14.12 0.22 31.60
N LEU A 132 -13.56 -0.33 32.67
CA LEU A 132 -12.11 -0.57 32.76
C LEU A 132 -11.63 -1.72 31.87
N SER A 133 -12.56 -2.53 31.34
CA SER A 133 -12.23 -3.55 30.34
C SER A 133 -12.14 -3.01 28.93
N TRP A 134 -12.69 -1.81 28.67
CA TRP A 134 -12.77 -1.17 27.35
C TRP A 134 -11.38 -0.76 26.85
N VAL A 135 -11.28 -0.35 25.58
CA VAL A 135 -10.00 0.08 25.01
C VAL A 135 -9.64 1.47 25.56
N PRO A 136 -8.57 1.65 26.35
CA PRO A 136 -8.08 2.95 26.76
C PRO A 136 -7.48 3.72 25.57
N GLU A 137 -7.49 5.05 25.67
CA GLU A 137 -7.03 5.96 24.61
C GLU A 137 -5.59 5.75 24.14
N ASP A 138 -4.68 5.32 25.03
CA ASP A 138 -3.27 5.06 24.71
C ASP A 138 -3.06 3.85 23.79
N ARG A 139 -4.07 2.98 23.68
CA ARG A 139 -4.08 1.85 22.73
C ARG A 139 -4.75 2.20 21.40
N ILE A 140 -5.34 3.40 21.26
CA ILE A 140 -5.92 3.86 20.00
C ILE A 140 -4.81 4.36 19.08
N VAL A 141 -4.67 3.72 17.92
CA VAL A 141 -3.70 4.10 16.87
C VAL A 141 -4.25 5.23 16.00
N GLY A 142 -5.57 5.28 15.82
CA GLY A 142 -6.26 6.29 15.04
C GLY A 142 -7.64 5.82 14.60
N LYS A 143 -8.34 6.67 13.84
CA LYS A 143 -9.63 6.36 13.21
C LYS A 143 -9.49 6.11 11.72
N VAL A 144 -10.32 5.23 11.19
CA VAL A 144 -10.47 5.01 9.76
C VAL A 144 -11.20 6.21 9.15
N VAL A 145 -10.56 6.86 8.18
CA VAL A 145 -11.13 8.04 7.49
C VAL A 145 -11.81 7.63 6.19
N PHE A 146 -11.25 6.66 5.48
CA PHE A 146 -11.86 6.08 4.28
C PHE A 146 -11.38 4.63 4.07
N SER A 147 -12.12 3.89 3.25
CA SER A 147 -11.79 2.52 2.85
C SER A 147 -12.00 2.34 1.35
N VAL A 148 -11.09 1.62 0.69
CA VAL A 148 -11.22 1.18 -0.70
C VAL A 148 -11.42 -0.33 -0.73
N PRO A 149 -12.62 -0.83 -1.07
CA PRO A 149 -12.91 -2.26 -1.10
C PRO A 149 -11.93 -3.03 -1.99
N TYR A 150 -11.55 -4.22 -1.54
CA TYR A 150 -10.73 -5.22 -2.26
C TYR A 150 -9.28 -4.82 -2.61
N LEU A 151 -8.91 -3.55 -2.45
CA LEU A 151 -7.55 -3.07 -2.71
C LEU A 151 -6.51 -3.57 -1.68
N GLY A 152 -6.97 -4.14 -0.57
CA GLY A 152 -6.15 -4.73 0.48
C GLY A 152 -5.63 -6.14 0.15
N TYR A 153 -6.25 -6.88 -0.78
CA TYR A 153 -5.88 -8.27 -1.07
C TYR A 153 -4.40 -8.51 -1.37
N PRO A 154 -3.70 -7.68 -2.18
CA PRO A 154 -2.27 -7.86 -2.42
C PRO A 154 -1.41 -7.86 -1.15
N PHE A 155 -1.87 -7.19 -0.10
CA PHE A 155 -1.16 -7.06 1.18
C PHE A 155 -1.51 -8.14 2.20
N LEU A 156 -2.56 -8.93 1.97
CA LEU A 156 -2.97 -10.02 2.85
C LEU A 156 -2.14 -11.30 2.67
N PHE A 157 -1.39 -11.40 1.56
CA PHE A 157 -0.54 -12.55 1.31
C PHE A 157 0.70 -12.50 2.22
N LYS A 158 0.82 -13.49 3.12
CA LYS A 158 1.97 -13.65 4.04
C LYS A 158 3.33 -13.80 3.34
N ASN A 159 3.35 -14.04 2.04
CA ASN A 159 4.56 -14.16 1.23
C ASN A 159 4.99 -12.79 0.69
N THR A 160 5.44 -11.90 1.58
CA THR A 160 5.92 -10.54 1.23
C THR A 160 7.02 -10.57 0.17
N TRP A 161 7.80 -11.66 0.08
CA TRP A 161 8.83 -11.85 -0.95
C TRP A 161 8.26 -11.89 -2.37
N ILE A 162 7.03 -12.38 -2.58
CA ILE A 162 6.39 -12.42 -3.91
C ILE A 162 6.01 -11.02 -4.37
N VAL A 163 5.45 -10.20 -3.47
CA VAL A 163 5.12 -8.80 -3.77
C VAL A 163 6.39 -8.00 -4.06
N SER A 164 7.44 -8.20 -3.25
CA SER A 164 8.75 -7.59 -3.49
C SER A 164 9.37 -8.03 -4.82
N ILE A 165 9.23 -9.31 -5.20
CA ILE A 165 9.69 -9.81 -6.51
C ILE A 165 8.88 -9.20 -7.65
N VAL A 166 7.55 -9.09 -7.54
CA VAL A 166 6.71 -8.49 -8.57
C VAL A 166 7.06 -7.01 -8.75
N LEU A 167 7.20 -6.26 -7.65
CA LEU A 167 7.65 -4.86 -7.70
C LEU A 167 9.05 -4.73 -8.30
N LEU A 168 9.97 -5.62 -7.91
CA LEU A 168 11.31 -5.64 -8.48
C LEU A 168 11.30 -5.97 -9.97
N ILE A 169 10.48 -6.93 -10.42
CA ILE A 169 10.29 -7.25 -11.84
C ILE A 169 9.71 -6.04 -12.58
N ILE A 170 8.73 -5.33 -12.03
CA ILE A 170 8.19 -4.10 -12.65
C ILE A 170 9.28 -3.04 -12.79
N ILE A 171 10.07 -2.81 -11.74
CA ILE A 171 11.21 -1.88 -11.79
C ILE A 171 12.22 -2.31 -12.85
N VAL A 172 12.53 -3.61 -12.93
CA VAL A 172 13.44 -4.17 -13.93
C VAL A 172 12.86 -4.02 -15.34
N LEU A 173 11.57 -4.31 -15.56
CA LEU A 173 10.91 -4.18 -16.86
C LEU A 173 10.86 -2.73 -17.34
N ILE A 174 10.63 -1.77 -16.43
CA ILE A 174 10.73 -0.33 -16.72
C ILE A 174 12.18 0.06 -17.03
N ALA A 175 13.15 -0.57 -16.34
CA ALA A 175 14.57 -0.34 -16.57
C ALA A 175 15.12 -1.07 -17.81
N LEU A 176 14.41 -2.04 -18.39
CA LEU A 176 14.85 -2.76 -19.58
C LEU A 176 14.67 -1.88 -20.83
N PRO A 177 15.66 -1.82 -21.73
CA PRO A 177 15.56 -1.01 -22.93
C PRO A 177 14.45 -1.52 -23.83
N SER A 178 13.58 -0.63 -24.33
CA SER A 178 12.74 -0.97 -25.47
C SER A 178 13.65 -1.29 -26.65
N LYS A 179 13.43 -2.43 -27.30
CA LYS A 179 14.03 -2.70 -28.59
C LYS A 179 13.46 -1.68 -29.58
N ASP A 180 14.22 -0.63 -29.85
CA ASP A 180 13.89 0.30 -30.93
C ASP A 180 13.81 -0.51 -32.23
N LYS A 181 12.64 -0.48 -32.89
CA LYS A 181 12.52 -1.03 -34.25
C LYS A 181 13.38 -0.17 -35.15
N GLU A 182 14.43 -0.78 -35.70
CA GLU A 182 15.31 -0.17 -36.68
C GLU A 182 14.47 0.39 -37.84
N PRO A 183 14.59 1.68 -38.20
CA PRO A 183 13.79 2.25 -39.27
C PRO A 183 14.14 1.54 -40.58
N ALA A 184 13.11 0.97 -41.24
CA ALA A 184 13.25 0.32 -42.52
C ALA A 184 13.91 1.28 -43.53
N LYS A 185 15.03 0.83 -44.11
CA LYS A 185 15.78 1.55 -45.15
C LYS A 185 14.86 1.76 -46.36
N PRO A 186 14.77 2.97 -46.95
CA PRO A 186 13.98 3.16 -48.17
C PRO A 186 14.69 2.45 -49.35
N GLU A 187 14.02 1.48 -49.95
CA GLU A 187 14.41 0.87 -51.22
C GLU A 187 13.90 1.70 -52.40
N GLY A 188 14.79 2.01 -53.34
CA GLY A 188 14.44 2.07 -54.75
C GLY A 188 14.57 3.44 -55.45
N THR A 189 15.67 3.63 -56.18
CA THR A 189 15.59 4.19 -57.54
C THR A 189 16.34 3.24 -58.47
N SER A 190 15.56 2.42 -59.17
CA SER A 190 15.97 1.65 -60.35
C SER A 190 15.96 2.57 -61.56
N GLY A 191 17.05 2.56 -62.33
CA GLY A 191 17.16 3.22 -63.63
C GLY A 191 17.96 2.32 -64.59
N SER A 192 17.22 1.52 -65.36
CA SER A 192 17.51 0.89 -66.66
C SER A 192 18.41 1.71 -67.60
N ASP A 193 19.18 1.23 -68.58
CA ASP A 193 19.52 -0.07 -69.23
C ASP A 193 20.58 0.30 -70.34
N PRO A 194 20.89 -0.49 -71.39
CA PRO A 194 22.19 -1.10 -71.68
C PRO A 194 22.90 -0.53 -72.93
N SER A 195 24.20 -0.78 -73.14
CA SER A 195 24.78 -0.91 -74.50
C SER A 195 26.26 -1.28 -74.44
N THR A 196 26.71 -2.04 -75.45
CA THR A 196 28.10 -2.41 -75.81
C THR A 196 28.82 -3.31 -74.79
N GLY A 197 29.09 -4.60 -75.01
CA GLY A 197 29.32 -5.30 -76.27
C GLY A 197 30.73 -5.03 -76.78
N GLU A 198 31.74 -5.76 -76.28
CA GLU A 198 32.93 -6.18 -77.03
C GLU A 198 33.85 -7.11 -76.20
N LEU A 199 34.67 -7.86 -76.93
CA LEU A 199 35.22 -9.20 -76.68
C LEU A 199 36.49 -9.26 -75.79
N PRO A 200 36.91 -10.47 -75.33
CA PRO A 200 38.01 -10.64 -74.38
C PRO A 200 39.37 -10.78 -75.08
N TYR A 201 40.44 -10.35 -74.42
CA TYR A 201 41.83 -10.72 -74.72
C TYR A 201 42.66 -10.80 -73.43
N PRO A 202 43.78 -11.56 -73.43
CA PRO A 202 44.11 -12.51 -72.39
C PRO A 202 45.35 -12.10 -71.59
N GLU A 203 45.72 -12.99 -70.67
CA GLU A 203 46.73 -12.85 -69.63
C GLU A 203 48.11 -12.35 -70.07
N GLY A 204 48.69 -11.57 -69.16
CA GLY A 204 50.10 -11.21 -69.04
C GLY A 204 50.35 -10.67 -67.64
#